data_AF-A0A7Z0BEJ3-F1
#
_entry.id   AF-A0A7Z0BEJ3-F1
#
_cell.length_a   1.000
_cell.length_b   1.000
_cell.length_c   1.000
_cell.angle_alpha   90.00
_cell.angle_beta   90.00
_cell.angle_gamma   90.00
#
_symmetry.space_group_name_H-M   'P 1'
#
loop_
_entity.id
_entity.type
_entity.pdbx_description
1 polymer ?
#
loop_
_entity_poly.entity_id
_entity_poly.type
_entity_poly.pdbx_seq_one_letter_code
_entity_poly.pdbx_strand_id
1 'polypeptide(L)'
;MSTVDFQDRASSCRWQRDYAGDMVAGHGRIVVEFFDEGVSRRVPWPDRPQAARLLAAVMDAARGFDAIVVGKYGRAFHDQQLEQSTPTLLRQGV
;
A
#
# COMPACT_ATOMS: atom_id res chain seq x y z
N MET A 1 16.09 -3.33 23.99
CA MET A 1 14.79 -2.63 24.14
C MET A 1 14.32 -2.24 22.75
N SER A 2 13.31 -2.95 22.25
CA SER A 2 12.75 -2.77 20.91
C SER A 2 11.86 -1.53 20.92
N THR A 3 11.95 -0.68 19.89
CA THR A 3 11.18 0.57 19.70
C THR A 3 9.71 0.32 19.37
N VAL A 4 9.09 -0.66 20.02
CA VAL A 4 7.73 -1.13 19.76
C VAL A 4 6.69 -0.30 20.53
N ASP A 5 7.05 0.33 21.64
CA ASP A 5 6.04 0.88 22.55
C ASP A 5 5.60 2.33 22.31
N PHE A 6 6.24 3.11 21.42
CA PHE A 6 5.85 4.52 21.22
C PHE A 6 5.99 5.09 19.80
N GLN A 7 6.11 4.24 18.78
CA GLN A 7 5.82 4.70 17.41
C GLN A 7 4.30 4.70 17.26
N ASP A 8 3.64 5.81 17.63
CA ASP A 8 2.18 5.95 17.58
C ASP A 8 1.66 5.45 16.22
N ARG A 9 1.05 4.26 16.21
CA ARG A 9 0.45 3.60 15.05
C ARG A 9 -0.44 4.58 14.30
N ALA A 10 -1.23 5.34 15.06
CA ALA A 10 -2.17 6.27 14.50
C ALA A 10 -1.44 7.44 13.82
N SER A 11 -0.34 7.94 14.39
CA SER A 11 0.58 8.87 13.71
C SER A 11 1.19 8.25 12.47
N SER A 12 1.70 7.00 12.55
CA SER A 12 2.35 6.31 11.42
C SER A 12 1.40 6.10 10.23
N CYS A 13 0.16 5.75 10.50
CA CYS A 13 -0.89 5.62 9.51
C CYS A 13 -1.32 7.00 8.99
N ARG A 14 -1.51 7.98 9.89
CA ARG A 14 -1.92 9.34 9.52
C ARG A 14 -0.93 9.99 8.55
N TRP A 15 0.35 10.06 8.88
CA TRP A 15 1.29 10.76 7.99
C TRP A 15 1.45 10.07 6.63
N GLN A 16 1.35 8.73 6.56
CA GLN A 16 1.36 8.01 5.28
C GLN A 16 0.11 8.30 4.45
N ARG A 17 -1.05 8.38 5.11
CA ARG A 17 -2.31 8.77 4.48
C ARG A 17 -2.26 10.23 4.03
N ASP A 18 -1.74 11.14 4.85
CA ASP A 18 -1.62 12.57 4.54
C ASP A 18 -0.71 12.76 3.32
N TYR A 19 0.45 12.10 3.30
CA TYR A 19 1.37 12.15 2.16
C TYR A 19 0.74 11.58 0.87
N ALA A 20 0.00 10.48 0.99
CA ALA A 20 -0.77 9.94 -0.13
C ALA A 20 -1.88 10.90 -0.58
N GLY A 21 -2.54 11.57 0.37
CA GLY A 21 -3.57 12.59 0.14
C GLY A 21 -3.02 13.78 -0.63
N ASP A 22 -1.88 14.31 -0.19
CA ASP A 22 -1.17 15.40 -0.87
C ASP A 22 -0.75 14.99 -2.29
N MET A 23 -0.30 13.75 -2.48
CA MET A 23 0.09 13.23 -3.79
C MET A 23 -1.10 13.12 -4.76
N VAL A 24 -2.27 12.70 -4.28
CA VAL A 24 -3.48 12.58 -5.14
C VAL A 24 -4.27 13.87 -5.24
N ALA A 25 -3.94 14.91 -4.47
CA ALA A 25 -4.65 16.18 -4.47
C ALA A 25 -4.67 16.78 -5.88
N GLY A 26 -5.87 17.13 -6.37
CA GLY A 26 -6.08 17.64 -7.72
C GLY A 26 -6.12 16.58 -8.83
N HIS A 27 -5.79 15.32 -8.54
CA HIS A 27 -5.81 14.20 -9.49
C HIS A 27 -6.87 13.15 -9.16
N GLY A 28 -7.25 13.02 -7.90
CA GLY A 28 -8.22 12.03 -7.46
C GLY A 28 -8.54 12.12 -5.98
N ARG A 29 -8.99 11.00 -5.41
CA ARG A 29 -9.28 10.86 -3.98
C ARG A 29 -8.99 9.44 -3.51
N ILE A 30 -8.59 9.30 -2.25
CA ILE A 30 -8.45 7.99 -1.61
C ILE A 30 -9.85 7.44 -1.31
N VAL A 31 -10.22 6.34 -1.95
CA VAL A 31 -11.54 5.68 -1.79
C VAL A 31 -11.48 4.41 -0.93
N VAL A 32 -10.31 3.81 -0.80
CA VAL A 32 -10.06 2.59 -0.02
C VAL A 32 -8.62 2.60 0.48
N GLU A 33 -8.38 2.00 1.64
CA GLU A 33 -7.05 1.88 2.25
C GLU A 33 -6.72 0.44 2.59
N PHE A 34 -5.46 0.07 2.35
CA PHE A 34 -4.90 -1.21 2.72
C PHE A 34 -3.63 -0.95 3.55
N PHE A 35 -3.65 -1.31 4.83
CA PHE A 35 -2.57 -0.98 5.76
C PHE A 35 -2.07 -2.21 6.53
N ASP A 36 -0.90 -2.70 6.13
CA ASP A 36 -0.23 -3.81 6.80
C ASP A 36 0.54 -3.34 8.04
N GLU A 37 0.24 -3.96 9.19
CA GLU A 37 0.89 -3.69 10.48
C GLU A 37 1.48 -4.99 11.05
N GLY A 38 2.62 -4.89 11.72
CA GLY A 38 3.26 -6.05 12.36
C GLY A 38 3.88 -7.06 11.39
N VAL A 39 3.87 -6.78 10.09
CA VAL A 39 4.47 -7.62 9.05
C VAL A 39 5.70 -6.94 8.44
N SER A 40 6.76 -7.71 8.21
CA SER A 40 8.01 -7.21 7.64
C SER A 40 7.83 -6.84 6.17
N ARG A 41 8.43 -5.72 5.75
CA ARG A 41 8.54 -5.34 4.33
C ARG A 41 9.26 -6.36 3.45
N ARG A 42 10.00 -7.31 4.04
CA ARG A 42 10.66 -8.41 3.31
C ARG A 42 9.67 -9.48 2.86
N VAL A 43 8.54 -9.62 3.54
CA VAL A 43 7.46 -10.53 3.13
C VAL A 43 6.88 -10.01 1.82
N PRO A 44 6.67 -10.82 0.78
CA PRO A 44 6.08 -10.34 -0.47
C PRO A 44 4.59 -10.02 -0.28
N TRP A 45 4.03 -9.15 -1.13
CA TRP A 45 2.64 -8.68 -1.00
C TRP A 45 1.57 -9.78 -0.89
N PRO A 46 1.64 -10.90 -1.64
CA PRO A 46 0.65 -11.98 -1.51
C PRO A 46 0.59 -12.62 -0.12
N ASP A 47 1.69 -12.51 0.65
CA ASP A 47 1.81 -13.09 1.99
C ASP A 47 1.57 -12.05 3.10
N ARG A 48 1.19 -10.82 2.76
CA ARG A 48 0.78 -9.80 3.74
C ARG A 48 -0.73 -9.64 3.74
N PRO A 49 -1.39 -9.57 4.91
CA PRO A 49 -2.86 -9.58 4.99
C PRO A 49 -3.55 -8.49 4.16
N GLN A 50 -3.10 -7.24 4.23
CA GLN A 50 -3.75 -6.13 3.51
C GLN A 50 -3.25 -6.01 2.08
N ALA A 51 -1.96 -6.21 1.81
CA ALA A 51 -1.47 -6.22 0.43
C ALA A 51 -2.07 -7.37 -0.40
N ALA A 52 -2.33 -8.54 0.18
CA ALA A 52 -3.04 -9.63 -0.49
C ALA A 52 -4.49 -9.25 -0.81
N ARG A 53 -5.17 -8.52 0.08
CA ARG A 53 -6.52 -7.97 -0.18
C ARG A 53 -6.50 -6.92 -1.28
N LEU A 54 -5.49 -6.07 -1.33
CA LEU A 54 -5.28 -5.13 -2.44
C LEU A 54 -5.13 -5.89 -3.77
N LEU A 55 -4.27 -6.92 -3.81
CA LEU A 55 -4.07 -7.72 -5.02
C LEU A 55 -5.37 -8.41 -5.46
N ALA A 56 -6.16 -8.94 -4.54
CA ALA A 56 -7.47 -9.51 -4.84
C ALA A 56 -8.44 -8.45 -5.37
N ALA A 57 -8.46 -7.23 -4.79
CA ALA A 57 -9.29 -6.14 -5.26
C ALA A 57 -8.87 -5.65 -6.67
N VAL A 58 -7.57 -5.62 -6.97
CA VAL A 58 -7.06 -5.26 -8.30
C VAL A 58 -7.56 -6.23 -9.38
N MET A 59 -7.77 -7.50 -9.03
CA MET A 59 -8.33 -8.50 -9.93
C MET A 59 -9.84 -8.35 -10.17
N ASP A 60 -10.53 -7.55 -9.37
CA ASP A 60 -11.96 -7.26 -9.55
C ASP A 60 -12.15 -6.10 -10.55
N ALA A 61 -12.89 -6.36 -11.63
CA ALA A 61 -13.23 -5.33 -12.61
C ALA A 61 -14.14 -4.23 -12.03
N ALA A 62 -14.85 -4.51 -10.93
CA ALA A 62 -15.74 -3.59 -10.22
C ALA A 62 -15.12 -2.99 -8.95
N ARG A 63 -13.78 -3.04 -8.80
CA ARG A 63 -13.04 -2.63 -7.58
C ARG A 63 -13.25 -1.20 -7.09
N GLY A 64 -13.81 -0.31 -7.92
CA GLY A 64 -14.16 1.06 -7.53
C GLY A 64 -12.98 2.03 -7.40
N PHE A 65 -11.79 1.64 -7.84
CA PHE A 65 -10.60 2.50 -7.97
C PHE A 65 -9.79 2.14 -9.23
N ASP A 66 -9.01 3.07 -9.75
CA ASP A 66 -8.25 2.93 -11.00
C ASP A 66 -6.74 3.17 -10.82
N ALA A 67 -6.30 3.56 -9.62
CA ALA A 67 -4.90 3.82 -9.32
C ALA A 67 -4.52 3.36 -7.91
N ILE A 68 -3.23 3.09 -7.71
CA ILE A 68 -2.65 2.74 -6.40
C ILE A 68 -1.64 3.82 -6.02
N VAL A 69 -1.76 4.34 -4.79
CA VAL A 69 -0.77 5.23 -4.18
C VAL A 69 -0.13 4.54 -2.98
N VAL A 70 1.20 4.64 -2.86
CA VAL A 70 1.97 4.05 -1.77
C VAL A 70 2.53 5.15 -0.88
N GLY A 71 2.03 5.26 0.35
CA GLY A 71 2.42 6.35 1.28
C GLY A 71 3.90 6.35 1.69
N LYS A 72 4.58 5.20 1.66
CA LYS A 72 6.05 5.14 1.82
C LYS A 72 6.66 3.94 1.12
N TYR A 73 7.41 4.20 0.04
CA TYR A 73 8.09 3.18 -0.75
C TYR A 73 8.86 2.15 0.11
N GLY A 74 9.74 2.63 0.99
CA GLY A 74 10.58 1.76 1.84
C GLY A 74 9.83 0.97 2.91
N ARG A 75 8.52 1.19 3.12
CA ARG A 75 7.66 0.31 3.95
C ARG A 75 6.88 -0.69 3.11
N ALA A 76 6.52 -0.32 1.88
CA ALA A 76 5.76 -1.18 0.98
C ALA A 76 6.64 -2.23 0.28
N PHE A 77 7.87 -1.88 -0.10
CA PHE A 77 8.73 -2.72 -0.93
C PHE A 77 10.09 -3.03 -0.29
N HIS A 78 10.64 -4.18 -0.68
CA HIS A 78 12.01 -4.60 -0.41
C HIS A 78 12.59 -5.28 -1.66
N ASP A 79 13.86 -5.04 -1.96
CA ASP A 79 14.54 -5.51 -3.18
C ASP A 79 13.71 -5.28 -4.45
N GLN A 80 13.53 -6.32 -5.27
CA GLN A 80 12.88 -6.25 -6.57
C GLN A 80 11.35 -6.44 -6.52
N GLN A 81 10.74 -6.29 -5.34
CA GLN A 81 9.30 -6.54 -5.17
C GLN A 81 8.43 -5.62 -6.04
N LEU A 82 8.83 -4.35 -6.22
CA LEU A 82 8.09 -3.43 -7.09
C LEU A 82 8.14 -3.96 -8.53
N GLU A 83 9.33 -4.20 -9.07
CA GLU A 83 9.53 -4.65 -10.44
C GLU A 83 8.81 -5.97 -10.74
N GLN A 84 8.73 -6.88 -9.76
CA GLN A 84 8.00 -8.14 -9.88
C GLN A 84 6.48 -7.94 -9.90
N SER A 85 5.97 -6.95 -9.17
CA SER A 85 4.53 -6.66 -9.09
C SER A 85 4.00 -5.81 -10.25
N THR A 86 4.81 -4.88 -10.76
CA THR A 86 4.43 -3.88 -11.78
C THR A 86 3.77 -4.48 -13.03
N PRO A 87 4.28 -5.57 -13.66
CA PRO A 87 3.65 -6.13 -14.85
C PRO A 87 2.20 -6.59 -14.63
N THR A 88 1.90 -7.09 -13.43
CA THR A 88 0.55 -7.55 -13.08
C THR A 88 -0.37 -6.36 -12.83
N LEU A 89 0.12 -5.34 -12.11
CA LEU A 89 -0.63 -4.10 -11.85
C LEU A 89 -1.00 -3.39 -13.16
N LEU A 90 -0.01 -3.18 -14.04
CA LEU A 90 -0.23 -2.55 -15.35
C LEU A 90 -1.20 -3.34 -16.23
N ARG A 91 -1.15 -4.68 -16.19
CA ARG A 91 -2.10 -5.53 -16.94
C ARG A 91 -3.54 -5.34 -16.48
N GLN A 92 -3.75 -5.01 -15.20
CA GLN A 92 -5.08 -4.75 -14.63
C GLN A 92 -5.50 -3.28 -14.72
N GLY A 93 -4.69 -2.44 -15.38
CA GLY A 93 -4.98 -1.03 -15.60
C GLY A 93 -4.93 -0.20 -14.31
N VAL A 94 -3.99 -0.52 -13.41
CA VAL A 94 -3.63 0.28 -12.23
C VAL A 94 -2.16 0.63 -12.22
#